data_AF-A0A7S3ZF29-F1
#
_entry.id   AF-A0A7S3ZF29-F1
#
_cell.length_a   1.000
_cell.length_b   1.000
_cell.length_c   1.000
_cell.angle_alpha   90.00
_cell.angle_beta   90.00
_cell.angle_gamma   90.00
#
_symmetry.space_group_name_H-M   'P 1'
#
loop_
_entity.id
_entity.type
_entity.pdbx_description
1 polymer ?
#
loop_
_entity_poly.entity_id
_entity_poly.type
_entity_poly.pdbx_seq_one_letter_code
_entity_poly.pdbx_strand_id
1 'polypeptide(L)'
;RLVQKARSHEVSVSFLIQSFLSTATLFAGIYFTLMMMDRGAFRFFHQRSDHVFAVAGWLFYFSITTQTTTGYGDVYPAKWFSQAVVIIQMLIAFLFNVIILGLGMVHVINVLPRLMRKARNSSVRRGSAGPSRNFSRGNLSRGWRGYSGATFSHDPATQRFLDDETPPNEL
;
A
#
# COMPACT_ATOMS: atom_id res chain seq x y z
N ARG A 1 -3.47 -25.62 -26.66
CA ARG A 1 -4.27 -25.35 -25.42
C ARG A 1 -3.61 -25.85 -24.12
N LEU A 2 -2.54 -26.64 -24.17
CA LEU A 2 -1.78 -27.03 -22.98
C LEU A 2 -0.75 -25.97 -22.53
N VAL A 3 -0.17 -25.22 -23.48
CA VAL A 3 0.84 -24.17 -23.21
C VAL A 3 0.27 -22.98 -22.43
N GLN A 4 -1.06 -22.78 -22.47
CA GLN A 4 -1.71 -21.65 -21.79
C GLN A 4 -2.12 -21.95 -20.34
N LYS A 5 -2.12 -23.23 -19.94
CA LYS A 5 -2.44 -23.66 -18.57
C LYS A 5 -1.23 -23.67 -17.63
N ALA A 6 -0.03 -23.46 -18.18
CA ALA A 6 1.20 -23.24 -17.42
C ALA A 6 1.46 -21.75 -17.10
N ARG A 7 0.62 -20.83 -17.60
CA ARG A 7 0.86 -19.37 -17.58
C ARG A 7 0.03 -18.61 -16.54
N SER A 8 -0.53 -19.30 -15.55
CA SER A 8 -1.44 -18.69 -14.57
C SER A 8 -1.45 -19.40 -13.22
N HIS A 9 -0.33 -20.02 -12.81
CA HIS A 9 -0.04 -19.96 -11.39
C HIS A 9 0.42 -18.53 -11.15
N GLU A 10 -0.56 -17.62 -11.05
CA GLU A 10 -0.34 -16.25 -10.64
C GLU A 10 0.63 -16.31 -9.47
N VAL A 11 1.70 -15.53 -9.52
CA VAL A 11 2.61 -15.34 -8.39
C VAL A 11 1.74 -14.79 -7.28
N SER A 12 1.17 -15.72 -6.50
CA SER A 12 0.12 -15.40 -5.53
C SER A 12 0.77 -14.51 -4.49
N VAL A 13 0.04 -13.49 -4.03
CA VAL A 13 0.52 -12.62 -2.95
C VAL A 13 0.97 -13.47 -1.75
N SER A 14 0.30 -14.60 -1.50
CA SER A 14 0.72 -15.58 -0.48
C SER A 14 2.09 -16.19 -0.76
N PHE A 15 2.42 -16.53 -2.01
CA PHE A 15 3.74 -17.04 -2.39
C PHE A 15 4.82 -15.96 -2.23
N LEU A 16 4.49 -14.71 -2.52
CA LEU A 16 5.40 -13.58 -2.33
C LEU A 16 5.71 -13.33 -0.85
N ILE A 17 4.67 -13.32 0.00
CA ILE A 17 4.82 -13.21 1.45
C ILE A 17 5.60 -14.40 2.01
N GLN A 18 5.29 -15.61 1.55
CA GLN A 18 5.98 -16.84 1.98
C GLN A 18 7.47 -16.81 1.60
N SER A 19 7.80 -16.45 0.37
CA SER A 19 9.20 -16.34 -0.08
C SER A 19 9.96 -15.22 0.63
N PHE A 20 9.29 -14.10 0.92
CA PHE A 20 9.85 -13.01 1.73
C PHE A 20 10.20 -13.49 3.14
N LEU A 21 9.25 -14.13 3.84
CA LEU A 21 9.46 -14.68 5.20
C LEU A 21 10.49 -15.83 5.22
N SER A 22 10.52 -16.66 4.18
CA SER A 22 11.52 -17.72 4.04
C SER A 22 12.92 -17.12 3.92
N THR A 23 13.07 -16.04 3.16
CA THR A 23 14.34 -15.34 2.99
C THR A 23 14.77 -14.68 4.31
N ALA A 24 13.83 -14.05 5.03
CA ALA A 24 14.08 -13.47 6.36
C ALA A 24 14.60 -14.53 7.34
N THR A 25 13.92 -15.68 7.40
CA THR A 25 14.29 -16.82 8.25
C THR A 25 15.65 -17.41 7.86
N LEU A 26 15.93 -17.53 6.57
CA LEU A 26 17.20 -18.03 6.05
C LEU A 26 18.37 -17.15 6.51
N PHE A 27 18.26 -15.83 6.35
CA PHE A 27 19.31 -14.91 6.81
C PHE A 27 19.43 -14.88 8.33
N ALA A 28 18.33 -14.96 9.07
CA ALA A 28 18.36 -15.08 10.52
C ALA A 28 19.14 -16.34 10.97
N GLY A 29 18.95 -17.47 10.28
CA GLY A 29 19.70 -18.70 10.52
C GLY A 29 21.19 -18.58 10.19
N ILE A 30 21.53 -17.88 9.10
CA ILE A 30 22.93 -17.58 8.75
C ILE A 30 23.59 -16.72 9.84
N TYR A 31 22.90 -15.68 10.33
CA TYR A 31 23.40 -14.84 11.42
C TYR A 31 23.58 -15.60 12.72
N PHE A 32 22.65 -16.50 13.03
CA PHE A 32 22.77 -17.39 14.17
C PHE A 32 24.01 -18.29 14.05
N THR A 33 24.25 -18.85 12.86
CA THR A 33 25.42 -19.69 12.58
C THR A 33 26.72 -18.90 12.72
N LEU A 34 26.77 -17.67 12.19
CA LEU A 34 27.94 -16.78 12.34
C LEU A 34 28.21 -16.45 13.81
N MET A 35 27.16 -16.21 14.60
CA MET A 35 27.27 -15.92 16.02
C MET A 35 27.68 -17.15 16.85
N MET A 36 27.35 -18.36 16.39
CA MET A 36 27.86 -19.61 16.96
C MET A 36 29.34 -19.82 16.65
N MET A 37 29.80 -19.43 15.46
CA MET A 37 31.23 -19.51 15.09
C MET A 37 32.08 -18.49 15.85
N ASP A 38 31.62 -17.24 15.94
CA ASP A 38 32.29 -16.17 16.69
C ASP A 38 31.26 -15.38 17.49
N ARG A 39 31.37 -15.46 18.83
CA ARG A 39 30.49 -14.75 19.76
C ARG A 39 30.57 -13.22 19.61
N GLY A 40 31.61 -12.70 18.96
CA GLY A 40 31.83 -11.30 18.64
C GLY A 40 31.46 -10.88 17.21
N ALA A 41 30.81 -11.76 16.43
CA ALA A 41 30.34 -11.46 15.07
C ALA A 41 29.34 -10.29 15.04
N PHE A 42 28.42 -10.25 16.01
CA PHE A 42 27.39 -9.22 16.17
C PHE A 42 27.49 -8.55 17.54
N ARG A 43 27.26 -7.24 17.55
CA ARG A 43 27.15 -6.44 18.78
C ARG A 43 25.70 -5.98 18.95
N PHE A 44 25.26 -5.99 20.21
CA PHE A 44 23.92 -5.58 20.62
C PHE A 44 24.07 -4.32 21.46
N PHE A 45 23.26 -3.29 21.17
CA PHE A 45 23.26 -2.05 21.94
C PHE A 45 22.63 -2.25 23.33
N HIS A 46 21.60 -3.08 23.41
CA HIS A 46 20.97 -3.48 24.68
C HIS A 46 21.62 -4.73 25.26
N GLN A 47 21.55 -4.86 26.59
CA GLN A 47 22.15 -5.95 27.36
C GLN A 47 21.83 -7.32 26.74
N ARG A 48 22.88 -8.04 26.34
CA ARG A 48 22.78 -9.37 25.73
C ARG A 48 22.08 -10.32 26.69
N SER A 49 20.98 -10.92 26.26
CA SER A 49 20.30 -11.98 27.02
C SER A 49 21.08 -13.29 26.90
N ASP A 50 21.16 -14.05 28.00
CA ASP A 50 21.80 -15.37 28.03
C ASP A 50 20.92 -16.47 27.40
N HIS A 51 19.64 -16.19 27.15
CA HIS A 51 18.73 -17.15 26.54
C HIS A 51 18.92 -17.23 25.02
N VAL A 52 19.19 -18.45 24.53
CA VAL A 52 19.42 -18.73 23.10
C VAL A 52 18.23 -18.30 22.23
N PHE A 53 17.00 -18.52 22.71
CA PHE A 53 15.78 -18.10 22.04
C PHE A 53 15.65 -16.57 21.94
N ALA A 54 16.07 -15.83 22.97
CA ALA A 54 16.06 -14.38 22.94
C ALA A 54 17.06 -13.86 21.89
N VAL A 55 18.27 -14.41 21.85
CA VAL A 55 19.27 -14.08 20.83
C VAL A 55 18.76 -14.40 19.42
N ALA A 56 18.16 -15.58 19.21
CA ALA A 56 17.56 -15.93 17.94
C ALA A 56 16.44 -14.95 17.52
N GLY A 57 15.61 -14.51 18.48
CA GLY A 57 14.60 -13.48 18.26
C GLY A 57 15.20 -12.13 17.83
N TRP A 58 16.27 -11.68 18.48
CA TRP A 58 16.98 -10.45 18.10
C TRP A 58 17.62 -10.54 16.71
N LEU A 59 18.21 -11.70 16.35
CA LEU A 59 18.78 -11.90 15.01
C LEU A 59 17.71 -12.01 13.92
N PHE A 60 16.56 -12.59 14.24
CA PHE A 60 15.40 -12.61 13.36
C PHE A 60 14.84 -11.21 13.13
N TYR A 61 14.70 -10.43 14.20
CA TYR A 61 14.35 -9.01 14.12
C TYR A 61 15.34 -8.24 13.24
N PHE A 62 16.65 -8.41 13.46
CA PHE A 62 17.70 -7.78 12.64
C PHE A 62 17.60 -8.16 11.16
N SER A 63 17.28 -9.42 10.85
CA SER A 63 17.06 -9.87 9.48
C SER A 63 15.86 -9.16 8.83
N ILE A 64 14.73 -9.04 9.54
CA ILE A 64 13.54 -8.34 9.05
C ILE A 64 13.84 -6.86 8.82
N THR A 65 14.44 -6.16 9.79
CA THR A 65 14.72 -4.72 9.69
C THR A 65 15.74 -4.38 8.61
N THR A 66 16.68 -5.29 8.35
CA THR A 66 17.61 -5.20 7.21
C THR A 66 16.86 -5.42 5.89
N GLN A 67 15.95 -6.39 5.83
CA GLN A 67 15.20 -6.71 4.63
C GLN A 67 14.16 -5.62 4.26
N THR A 68 13.57 -4.96 5.26
CA THR A 68 12.69 -3.80 5.08
C THR A 68 13.45 -2.48 4.95
N THR A 69 14.78 -2.51 4.98
CA THR A 69 15.66 -1.32 4.90
C THR A 69 15.39 -0.27 6.01
N THR A 70 14.80 -0.69 7.13
CA THR A 70 14.47 0.19 8.26
C THR A 70 15.71 0.47 9.12
N GLY A 71 16.51 -0.57 9.40
CA GLY A 71 17.84 -0.44 10.00
C GLY A 71 17.94 0.40 11.28
N TYR A 72 17.28 -0.03 12.37
CA TYR A 72 17.31 0.71 13.65
C TYR A 72 18.70 0.83 14.30
N GLY A 73 19.66 -0.04 13.93
CA GLY A 73 21.05 0.03 14.40
C GLY A 73 21.27 -0.49 15.82
N ASP A 74 20.27 -1.14 16.41
CA ASP A 74 20.32 -1.82 17.71
C ASP A 74 21.21 -3.08 17.69
N VAL A 75 21.27 -3.75 16.54
CA VAL A 75 22.18 -4.85 16.25
C VAL A 75 23.00 -4.50 15.01
N TYR A 76 24.32 -4.68 15.07
CA TYR A 76 25.19 -4.43 13.94
C TYR A 76 26.35 -5.43 13.84
N PRO A 77 26.82 -5.75 12.62
CA PRO A 77 27.94 -6.64 12.40
C PRO A 77 29.26 -5.95 12.80
N ALA A 78 30.04 -6.59 13.66
CA ALA A 78 31.32 -6.05 14.13
C ALA A 78 32.53 -6.58 13.35
N LYS A 79 32.36 -7.69 12.62
CA LYS A 79 33.43 -8.36 11.88
C LYS A 79 33.21 -8.23 10.37
N TRP A 80 34.31 -8.25 9.61
CA TRP A 80 34.29 -8.09 8.15
C TRP A 80 33.47 -9.18 7.45
N PHE A 81 33.50 -10.43 7.93
CA PHE A 81 32.73 -11.53 7.33
C PHE A 81 31.22 -11.36 7.58
N SER A 82 30.82 -10.92 8.78
CA SER A 82 29.42 -10.60 9.09
C SER A 82 28.92 -9.43 8.27
N GLN A 83 29.76 -8.41 8.06
CA GLN A 83 29.46 -7.27 7.19
C GLN A 83 29.23 -7.71 5.75
N ALA A 84 30.07 -8.60 5.21
CA ALA A 84 29.90 -9.12 3.85
C ALA A 84 28.55 -9.83 3.67
N VAL A 85 28.13 -10.65 4.64
CA VAL A 85 26.83 -11.33 4.59
C VAL A 85 25.67 -10.33 4.67
N VAL A 86 25.76 -9.32 5.53
CA VAL A 86 24.74 -8.26 5.64
C VAL A 86 24.62 -7.49 4.33
N ILE A 87 25.73 -7.15 3.68
CA ILE A 87 25.73 -6.48 2.37
C ILE A 87 25.00 -7.34 1.32
N ILE A 88 25.28 -8.65 1.29
CA ILE A 88 24.59 -9.58 0.38
C ILE A 88 23.08 -9.61 0.69
N GLN A 89 22.68 -9.64 1.96
CA GLN A 89 21.27 -9.55 2.34
C GLN A 89 20.64 -8.25 1.83
N MET A 90 21.31 -7.10 2.00
CA MET A 90 20.78 -5.80 1.58
C MET A 90 20.57 -5.73 0.07
N LEU A 91 21.47 -6.29 -0.74
CA LEU A 91 21.31 -6.36 -2.20
C LEU A 91 20.09 -7.20 -2.59
N ILE A 92 19.92 -8.37 -1.97
CA ILE A 92 18.77 -9.25 -2.21
C ILE A 92 17.47 -8.58 -1.74
N ALA A 93 17.48 -7.96 -0.56
CA ALA A 93 16.35 -7.24 0.00
C ALA A 93 15.88 -6.11 -0.92
N PHE A 94 16.82 -5.35 -1.48
CA PHE A 94 16.51 -4.30 -2.45
C PHE A 94 15.77 -4.85 -3.67
N LEU A 95 16.24 -5.96 -4.27
CA LEU A 95 15.56 -6.62 -5.39
C LEU A 95 14.15 -7.10 -5.01
N PHE A 96 13.98 -7.69 -3.83
CA PHE A 96 12.67 -8.11 -3.33
C PHE A 96 11.71 -6.93 -3.16
N ASN A 97 12.16 -5.82 -2.58
CA ASN A 97 11.34 -4.62 -2.41
C ASN A 97 10.86 -4.07 -3.77
N VAL A 98 11.74 -4.03 -4.79
CA VAL A 98 11.35 -3.61 -6.15
C VAL A 98 10.28 -4.53 -6.74
N ILE A 99 10.41 -5.85 -6.59
CA ILE A 99 9.43 -6.83 -7.09
C ILE A 99 8.09 -6.67 -6.36
N ILE A 100 8.11 -6.56 -5.03
CA ILE A 100 6.90 -6.42 -4.21
C ILE A 100 6.15 -5.14 -4.57
N LEU A 101 6.85 -4.01 -4.70
CA LEU A 101 6.25 -2.74 -5.08
C LEU A 101 5.69 -2.78 -6.52
N GLY A 102 6.43 -3.38 -7.46
CA GLY A 102 5.97 -3.53 -8.84
C GLY A 102 4.69 -4.37 -8.95
N LEU A 103 4.65 -5.52 -8.28
CA LEU A 103 3.46 -6.38 -8.25
C LEU A 103 2.30 -5.73 -7.49
N GLY A 104 2.58 -5.05 -6.38
CA GLY A 104 1.60 -4.29 -5.62
C GLY A 104 0.93 -3.21 -6.47
N MET A 105 1.69 -2.46 -7.24
CA MET A 105 1.17 -1.42 -8.13
C MET A 105 0.24 -2.01 -9.21
N VAL A 106 0.64 -3.11 -9.86
CA VAL A 106 -0.21 -3.81 -10.84
C VAL A 106 -1.51 -4.29 -10.20
N HIS A 107 -1.45 -4.81 -8.97
CA HIS A 107 -2.66 -5.24 -8.25
C HIS A 107 -3.59 -4.07 -7.93
N VAL A 108 -3.05 -2.96 -7.43
CA VAL A 108 -3.83 -1.75 -7.12
C VAL A 108 -4.52 -1.20 -8.36
N ILE A 109 -3.81 -1.11 -9.49
CA ILE A 109 -4.37 -0.65 -10.77
C ILE A 109 -5.55 -1.53 -11.23
N ASN A 110 -5.46 -2.85 -11.00
CA ASN A 110 -6.51 -3.79 -11.41
C ASN A 110 -7.72 -3.82 -10.45
N VAL A 111 -7.51 -3.56 -9.16
CA VAL A 111 -8.55 -3.63 -8.12
C VAL A 111 -9.29 -2.31 -7.96
N LEU A 112 -8.59 -1.17 -8.03
CA LEU A 112 -9.16 0.16 -7.80
C LEU A 112 -10.38 0.46 -8.70
N PRO A 113 -10.37 0.17 -10.02
CA PRO A 113 -11.55 0.38 -10.86
C PRO A 113 -12.74 -0.48 -10.45
N ARG A 114 -12.50 -1.67 -9.90
CA ARG A 114 -13.57 -2.59 -9.47
C ARG A 114 -14.25 -2.07 -8.21
N LEU A 115 -13.47 -1.53 -7.26
CA LEU A 115 -14.01 -0.92 -6.04
C LEU A 115 -14.78 0.36 -6.36
N MET A 116 -14.23 1.23 -7.19
CA MET A 116 -14.90 2.46 -7.61
C MET A 116 -16.19 2.17 -8.38
N ARG A 117 -16.20 1.14 -9.26
CA ARG A 117 -17.42 0.72 -9.96
C ARG A 117 -18.47 0.13 -9.01
N LYS A 118 -18.06 -0.60 -7.97
CA LYS A 118 -18.96 -1.13 -6.93
C LYS A 118 -19.59 -0.01 -6.12
N ALA A 119 -18.79 0.95 -5.64
CA ALA A 119 -19.27 2.14 -4.92
C ALA A 119 -20.24 3.00 -5.78
N ARG A 120 -19.93 3.20 -7.06
CA ARG A 120 -20.81 3.93 -8.00
C ARG A 120 -22.16 3.24 -8.23
N ASN A 121 -22.20 1.91 -8.34
CA ASN A 121 -23.46 1.19 -8.50
C ASN A 121 -24.32 1.19 -7.21
N SER A 122 -23.68 1.28 -6.04
CA SER A 122 -24.38 1.36 -4.75
C SER A 122 -25.08 2.70 -4.54
N SER A 123 -24.52 3.82 -5.04
CA SER A 123 -25.18 5.13 -4.99
C SER A 123 -26.35 5.23 -5.98
N VAL A 124 -26.20 4.68 -7.19
CA VAL A 124 -27.29 4.64 -8.19
C VAL A 124 -28.52 3.87 -7.68
N ARG A 125 -28.33 2.73 -7.01
CA ARG A 125 -29.47 1.94 -6.47
C ARG A 125 -30.19 2.62 -5.29
N ARG A 126 -29.51 3.45 -4.49
CA ARG A 126 -30.15 4.23 -3.42
C ARG A 126 -30.96 5.40 -3.96
N GLY A 127 -30.61 5.97 -5.11
CA GLY A 127 -31.41 7.00 -5.78
C GLY A 127 -32.69 6.48 -6.46
N SER A 128 -32.75 5.19 -6.81
CA SER A 128 -33.91 4.58 -7.49
C SER A 128 -34.98 4.00 -6.55
N ALA A 129 -34.76 4.02 -5.24
CA ALA A 129 -35.79 3.69 -4.24
C ALA A 129 -36.55 4.95 -3.79
N GLY A 130 -37.01 5.76 -4.74
CA GLY A 130 -38.03 6.76 -4.49
C GLY A 130 -39.40 6.06 -4.35
N PRO A 131 -40.27 6.50 -3.42
CA PRO A 131 -41.55 5.84 -3.20
C PRO A 131 -42.42 5.94 -4.47
N SER A 132 -42.74 4.80 -5.08
CA SER A 132 -43.81 4.67 -6.06
C SER A 132 -45.14 5.05 -5.43
N ARG A 133 -45.50 6.33 -5.51
CA ARG A 133 -46.89 6.77 -5.38
C ARG A 133 -47.52 6.68 -6.75
N ASN A 134 -48.30 5.61 -6.94
CA ASN A 134 -49.28 5.48 -8.01
C ASN A 134 -50.16 6.74 -8.06
N PHE A 135 -49.99 7.55 -9.09
CA PHE A 135 -50.89 8.66 -9.38
C PHE A 135 -51.80 8.24 -10.53
N SER A 136 -53.04 7.92 -10.18
CA SER A 136 -54.11 7.58 -11.09
C SER A 136 -54.37 8.69 -12.10
N ARG A 137 -54.56 8.30 -13.36
CA ARG A 137 -55.06 9.16 -14.44
C ARG A 137 -56.43 9.73 -14.06
N GLY A 138 -56.47 11.04 -13.84
CA GLY A 138 -57.69 11.84 -13.74
C GLY A 138 -57.66 12.95 -14.80
N ASN A 139 -58.56 12.84 -15.75
CA ASN A 139 -58.83 13.75 -16.86
C ASN A 139 -59.25 15.14 -16.34
N LEU A 140 -58.60 16.23 -16.78
CA LEU A 140 -59.22 17.57 -16.79
C LEU A 140 -58.49 18.52 -17.74
N SER A 141 -59.19 18.73 -18.85
CA SER A 141 -59.07 19.80 -19.83
C SER A 141 -59.11 21.21 -19.25
N ARG A 142 -58.58 22.13 -20.08
CA ARG A 142 -58.76 23.60 -20.13
C ARG A 142 -57.66 24.45 -19.47
N GLY A 143 -56.94 25.17 -20.34
CA GLY A 143 -57.20 26.61 -20.43
C GLY A 143 -56.00 27.54 -20.26
N TRP A 144 -55.78 28.34 -21.31
CA TRP A 144 -55.35 29.76 -21.28
C TRP A 144 -53.92 30.05 -20.77
N ARG A 145 -52.99 30.48 -21.64
CA ARG A 145 -52.82 31.81 -22.28
C ARG A 145 -51.84 32.69 -21.47
N GLY A 146 -50.71 33.03 -22.09
CA GLY A 146 -50.14 34.38 -22.01
C GLY A 146 -48.85 34.59 -21.19
N TYR A 147 -48.01 35.47 -21.76
CA TYR A 147 -46.86 36.23 -21.23
C TYR A 147 -45.50 35.52 -21.20
N SER A 148 -44.51 35.84 -22.05
CA SER A 148 -43.83 37.12 -22.40
C SER A 148 -42.61 37.41 -21.51
N GLY A 149 -41.45 37.50 -22.17
CA GLY A 149 -40.16 38.12 -21.84
C GLY A 149 -39.71 38.34 -20.39
N ALA A 150 -38.50 37.85 -20.08
CA ALA A 150 -37.50 38.49 -19.22
C ALA A 150 -36.15 37.74 -19.42
N THR A 151 -35.25 38.25 -20.27
CA THR A 151 -34.05 39.00 -19.90
C THR A 151 -33.05 38.25 -18.99
N PHE A 152 -31.91 37.98 -19.62
CA PHE A 152 -30.56 37.77 -19.11
C PHE A 152 -30.24 38.53 -17.82
N SER A 153 -29.69 37.85 -16.81
CA SER A 153 -28.96 38.46 -15.71
C SER A 153 -27.75 37.60 -15.37
N HIS A 154 -26.57 38.09 -15.72
CA HIS A 154 -25.30 37.63 -15.17
C HIS A 154 -25.32 37.83 -13.65
N ASP A 155 -24.97 36.79 -12.91
CA ASP A 155 -24.69 36.89 -11.47
C ASP A 155 -23.18 37.13 -11.27
N PRO A 156 -22.75 38.29 -10.74
CA PRO A 156 -21.34 38.63 -10.51
C PRO A 156 -20.73 38.02 -9.24
N ALA A 157 -21.39 37.07 -8.56
CA ALA A 157 -20.96 36.58 -7.26
C ALA A 157 -19.82 35.54 -7.25
N THR A 158 -19.32 35.05 -8.39
CA THR A 158 -18.31 33.96 -8.43
C THR A 158 -16.87 34.42 -8.68
N GLN A 159 -16.60 35.72 -8.88
CA GLN A 159 -15.25 36.23 -9.15
C GLN A 159 -14.41 36.57 -7.90
N ARG A 160 -14.94 36.44 -6.68
CA ARG A 160 -14.23 36.83 -5.44
C ARG A 160 -13.42 35.73 -4.73
N PHE A 161 -13.27 34.55 -5.31
CA PHE A 161 -12.55 33.43 -4.68
C PHE A 161 -11.19 33.09 -5.34
N LEU A 162 -10.65 33.96 -6.20
CA LEU A 162 -9.38 33.72 -6.90
C LEU A 162 -8.24 34.68 -6.54
N ASP A 163 -8.38 35.52 -5.51
CA ASP A 163 -7.39 36.55 -5.17
C ASP A 163 -6.63 36.33 -3.84
N ASP A 164 -6.82 35.19 -3.14
CA ASP A 164 -6.31 35.03 -1.75
C ASP A 164 -5.33 33.87 -1.53
N GLU A 165 -4.43 33.59 -2.48
CA GLU A 165 -3.22 32.79 -2.16
C GLU A 165 -1.99 33.33 -2.92
N THR A 166 -1.46 34.46 -2.43
CA THR A 166 -0.04 34.81 -2.63
C THR A 166 0.71 34.58 -1.32
N PRO A 167 1.75 33.72 -1.27
CA PRO A 167 2.55 33.56 -0.07
C PRO A 167 3.50 34.76 0.10
N PRO A 168 3.61 35.36 1.30
CA PRO A 168 4.60 36.39 1.55
C PRO A 168 5.99 35.78 1.69
N ASN A 169 6.93 36.52 1.11
CA ASN A 169 8.36 36.29 1.08
C ASN A 169 8.97 36.87 2.35
N GLU A 170 9.72 36.08 3.12
CA GLU A 170 10.68 36.53 4.14
C GLU A 170 11.92 35.64 3.95
N LEU A 171 13.06 36.13 3.44
CA LEU A 171 14.10 36.93 4.09
C LEU A 171 14.57 36.34 5.43
#